data_AF-A0A7L0JNK9-F1
#
_entry.id   AF-A0A7L0JNK9-F1
#
_cell.length_a   1.000
_cell.length_b   1.000
_cell.length_c   1.000
_cell.angle_alpha   90.00
_cell.angle_beta   90.00
_cell.angle_gamma   90.00
#
_symmetry.space_group_name_H-M   'P 1'
#
loop_
_entity.id
_entity.type
_entity.pdbx_description
1 polymer ?
#
loop_
_entity_poly.entity_id
_entity_poly.type
_entity_poly.pdbx_seq_one_letter_code
_entity_poly.pdbx_strand_id
1 'polypeptide(L)'
;FPRALLRLPALRSLQLGDNRLARLPAGLPRMAGLRGLWLYGNRFEEFPPALLRMGQLRVLDLDRNRIARFPDLAGLAGLRLLSYDHNPVRQPPRVADAVRLVGDGAQEFMEAREERLQGLQRQEVEEDEEEEGAGAPPAVPGG
;
A
#
# COMPACT_ATOMS: atom_id res chain seq x y z
N PHE A 1 -12.93 -18.93 -11.98
CA PHE A 1 -11.44 -19.03 -11.88
C PHE A 1 -10.98 -20.41 -12.35
N PRO A 2 -10.11 -20.51 -13.37
CA PRO A 2 -9.63 -21.79 -13.88
C PRO A 2 -8.50 -22.38 -13.03
N ARG A 3 -8.69 -23.61 -12.51
CA ARG A 3 -7.73 -24.29 -11.61
C ARG A 3 -6.38 -24.59 -12.29
N ALA A 4 -6.35 -24.71 -13.61
CA ALA A 4 -5.12 -24.97 -14.37
C ALA A 4 -4.04 -23.89 -14.16
N LEU A 5 -4.44 -22.61 -13.96
CA LEU A 5 -3.51 -21.51 -13.74
C LEU A 5 -2.67 -21.68 -12.47
N LEU A 6 -3.19 -22.40 -11.47
CA LEU A 6 -2.48 -22.66 -10.21
C LEU A 6 -1.24 -23.54 -10.39
N ARG A 7 -1.10 -24.20 -11.56
CA ARG A 7 0.02 -25.10 -11.88
C ARG A 7 1.05 -24.44 -12.79
N LEU A 8 0.99 -23.12 -13.00
CA LEU A 8 1.94 -22.38 -13.83
C LEU A 8 3.03 -21.75 -12.95
N PRO A 9 4.17 -22.42 -12.72
CA PRO A 9 5.19 -21.96 -11.76
C PRO A 9 5.89 -20.66 -12.19
N ALA A 10 5.93 -20.40 -13.50
CA ALA A 10 6.58 -19.23 -14.08
C ALA A 10 5.64 -18.03 -14.26
N LEU A 11 4.36 -18.13 -13.90
CA LEU A 11 3.41 -17.04 -14.10
C LEU A 11 3.73 -15.87 -13.17
N ARG A 12 4.03 -14.71 -13.77
CA ARG A 12 4.37 -13.47 -13.03
C ARG A 12 3.25 -12.46 -12.98
N SER A 13 2.38 -12.46 -13.98
CA SER A 13 1.31 -11.48 -14.15
C SER A 13 0.02 -12.22 -14.49
N LEU A 14 -1.07 -11.91 -13.79
CA LEU A 14 -2.37 -12.54 -13.98
C LEU A 14 -3.47 -11.48 -14.08
N GLN A 15 -4.03 -11.34 -15.29
CA GLN A 15 -5.16 -10.47 -15.58
C GLN A 15 -6.47 -11.23 -15.43
N LEU A 16 -7.34 -10.79 -14.52
CA LEU A 16 -8.66 -11.36 -14.27
C LEU A 16 -9.73 -10.28 -14.11
N GLY A 17 -9.52 -9.10 -14.69
CA GLY A 17 -10.49 -8.02 -14.67
C GLY A 17 -11.80 -8.37 -15.39
N ASP A 18 -12.91 -7.75 -14.99
CA ASP A 18 -14.24 -7.90 -15.61
C ASP A 18 -14.80 -9.35 -15.69
N ASN A 19 -14.38 -10.23 -14.78
CA ASN A 19 -14.75 -11.65 -14.80
C ASN A 19 -15.87 -12.03 -13.83
N ARG A 20 -16.54 -11.04 -13.21
CA ARG A 20 -17.62 -11.26 -12.20
C ARG A 20 -17.21 -12.18 -11.05
N LEU A 21 -15.91 -12.27 -10.75
CA LEU A 21 -15.39 -13.12 -9.69
C LEU A 21 -15.85 -12.59 -8.33
N ALA A 22 -16.34 -13.50 -7.48
CA ALA A 22 -16.67 -13.18 -6.08
C ALA A 22 -15.65 -13.78 -5.09
N ARG A 23 -14.90 -14.81 -5.52
CA ARG A 23 -13.94 -15.54 -4.69
C ARG A 23 -12.73 -15.99 -5.50
N LEU A 24 -11.58 -16.05 -4.84
CA LEU A 24 -10.35 -16.64 -5.36
C LEU A 24 -10.16 -18.05 -4.76
N PRO A 25 -9.52 -18.98 -5.48
CA PRO A 25 -9.28 -20.31 -4.95
C PRO A 25 -8.25 -20.29 -3.81
N ALA A 26 -8.43 -21.16 -2.82
CA ALA A 26 -7.48 -21.31 -1.71
C ALA A 26 -6.06 -21.73 -2.13
N GLY A 27 -5.91 -22.25 -3.35
CA GLY A 27 -4.61 -22.63 -3.93
C GLY A 27 -3.84 -21.48 -4.57
N LEU A 28 -4.42 -20.27 -4.71
CA LEU A 28 -3.74 -19.10 -5.29
C LEU A 28 -2.37 -18.77 -4.64
N PRO A 29 -2.19 -18.89 -3.31
CA PRO A 29 -0.91 -18.60 -2.66
C PRO A 29 0.25 -19.51 -3.11
N ARG A 30 -0.05 -20.65 -3.74
CA ARG A 30 0.98 -21.55 -4.27
C ARG A 30 1.72 -20.96 -5.48
N MET A 31 1.17 -19.91 -6.10
CA MET A 31 1.78 -19.22 -7.23
C MET A 31 2.87 -18.26 -6.75
N ALA A 32 3.96 -18.80 -6.19
CA ALA A 32 5.05 -18.02 -5.59
C ALA A 32 5.77 -17.07 -6.58
N GLY A 33 5.65 -17.35 -7.89
CA GLY A 33 6.19 -16.50 -8.95
C GLY A 33 5.33 -15.26 -9.25
N LEU A 34 4.09 -15.19 -8.78
CA LEU A 34 3.15 -14.13 -9.15
C LEU A 34 3.54 -12.80 -8.50
N ARG A 35 3.68 -11.77 -9.33
CA ARG A 35 4.06 -10.40 -8.97
C ARG A 35 2.96 -9.39 -9.24
N GLY A 36 2.18 -9.58 -10.30
CA GLY A 36 1.05 -8.71 -10.65
C GLY A 36 -0.25 -9.48 -10.70
N LEU A 37 -1.27 -8.95 -10.04
CA LEU A 37 -2.62 -9.50 -10.06
C LEU A 37 -3.63 -8.37 -10.23
N TRP A 38 -4.38 -8.42 -11.33
CA TRP A 38 -5.43 -7.46 -11.62
C TRP A 38 -6.79 -8.13 -11.56
N LEU A 39 -7.64 -7.61 -10.70
CA LEU A 39 -8.97 -8.09 -10.37
C LEU A 39 -10.01 -6.97 -10.49
N TYR A 40 -9.73 -5.92 -11.26
CA TYR A 40 -10.66 -4.82 -11.43
C TYR A 40 -12.01 -5.27 -12.01
N GLY A 41 -13.10 -4.58 -11.71
CA GLY A 41 -14.41 -4.87 -12.33
C GLY A 41 -14.99 -6.24 -11.97
N ASN A 42 -14.63 -6.76 -10.80
CA ASN A 42 -15.17 -8.01 -10.29
C ASN A 42 -16.26 -7.74 -9.23
N ARG A 43 -16.64 -8.77 -8.46
CA ARG A 43 -17.73 -8.73 -7.47
C ARG A 43 -17.25 -9.17 -6.10
N PHE A 44 -16.01 -8.83 -5.75
CA PHE A 44 -15.49 -9.12 -4.41
C PHE A 44 -16.18 -8.22 -3.39
N GLU A 45 -16.96 -8.82 -2.50
CA GLU A 45 -17.61 -8.11 -1.37
C GLU A 45 -16.69 -8.00 -0.16
N GLU A 46 -15.73 -8.91 -0.05
CA GLU A 46 -14.70 -8.92 0.98
C GLU A 46 -13.33 -9.14 0.35
N PHE A 47 -12.28 -8.65 1.03
CA PHE A 47 -10.91 -8.89 0.61
C PHE A 47 -10.60 -10.41 0.62
N PRO A 48 -10.11 -11.00 -0.48
CA PRO A 48 -9.80 -12.42 -0.52
C PRO A 48 -8.65 -12.79 0.41
N PRO A 49 -8.85 -13.61 1.47
CA PRO A 49 -7.82 -13.91 2.47
C PRO A 49 -6.63 -14.68 1.88
N ALA A 50 -6.81 -15.34 0.73
CA ALA A 50 -5.71 -15.97 0.00
C ALA A 50 -4.60 -14.96 -0.36
N LEU A 51 -4.94 -13.71 -0.66
CA LEU A 51 -3.97 -12.69 -1.06
C LEU A 51 -3.03 -12.29 0.09
N LEU A 52 -3.47 -12.40 1.35
CA LEU A 52 -2.65 -12.11 2.54
C LEU A 52 -1.40 -13.00 2.63
N ARG A 53 -1.44 -14.18 2.01
CA ARG A 53 -0.33 -15.14 2.00
C ARG A 53 0.61 -14.96 0.81
N MET A 54 0.35 -13.98 -0.06
CA MET A 54 1.11 -13.74 -1.29
C MET A 54 2.18 -12.65 -1.07
N GLY A 55 3.12 -12.87 -0.15
CA GLY A 55 4.14 -11.87 0.20
C GLY A 55 5.11 -11.48 -0.95
N GLN A 56 5.04 -12.17 -2.08
CA GLN A 56 5.82 -11.88 -3.29
C GLN A 56 5.09 -10.97 -4.29
N LEU A 57 3.80 -10.70 -4.06
CA LEU A 57 2.98 -9.85 -4.90
C LEU A 57 3.46 -8.40 -4.80
N ARG A 58 3.63 -7.73 -5.94
CA ARG A 58 4.08 -6.34 -6.05
C ARG A 58 2.96 -5.39 -6.46
N VAL A 59 2.06 -5.87 -7.32
CA VAL A 59 0.94 -5.08 -7.84
C VAL A 59 -0.35 -5.85 -7.59
N LEU A 60 -1.28 -5.19 -6.91
CA LEU A 60 -2.64 -5.67 -6.69
C LEU A 60 -3.62 -4.61 -7.12
N ASP A 61 -4.47 -4.94 -8.09
CA ASP A 61 -5.55 -4.07 -8.53
C ASP A 61 -6.89 -4.72 -8.18
N LEU A 62 -7.64 -4.04 -7.32
CA LEU A 62 -8.98 -4.40 -6.84
C LEU A 62 -9.99 -3.30 -7.17
N ASP A 63 -9.70 -2.41 -8.12
CA ASP A 63 -10.60 -1.34 -8.55
C ASP A 63 -11.98 -1.89 -8.97
N ARG A 64 -13.04 -1.08 -8.84
CA ARG A 64 -14.41 -1.43 -9.27
C ARG A 64 -14.88 -2.78 -8.72
N ASN A 65 -14.72 -2.98 -7.42
CA ASN A 65 -15.26 -4.13 -6.69
C ASN A 65 -16.30 -3.65 -5.67
N ARG A 66 -16.68 -4.52 -4.72
CA ARG A 66 -17.69 -4.23 -3.68
C ARG A 66 -17.09 -4.39 -2.29
N ILE A 67 -15.79 -4.22 -2.16
CA ILE A 67 -15.06 -4.45 -0.91
C ILE A 67 -15.36 -3.31 0.06
N ALA A 68 -16.11 -3.60 1.11
CA ALA A 68 -16.44 -2.59 2.12
C ALA A 68 -15.32 -2.39 3.17
N ARG A 69 -14.47 -3.40 3.35
CA ARG A 69 -13.42 -3.43 4.37
C ARG A 69 -12.17 -4.14 3.87
N PHE A 70 -11.02 -3.53 4.15
CA PHE A 70 -9.71 -4.12 3.90
C PHE A 70 -9.09 -4.59 5.23
N PRO A 71 -8.46 -5.77 5.26
CA PRO A 71 -7.64 -6.20 6.39
C PRO A 71 -6.34 -5.40 6.45
N ASP A 72 -5.52 -5.66 7.46
CA ASP A 72 -4.15 -5.14 7.50
C ASP A 72 -3.31 -5.80 6.41
N LEU A 73 -2.78 -4.98 5.50
CA LEU A 73 -1.94 -5.38 4.37
C LEU A 73 -0.47 -5.07 4.62
N ALA A 74 -0.08 -4.54 5.79
CA ALA A 74 1.31 -4.27 6.14
C ALA A 74 2.19 -5.54 6.08
N GLY A 75 1.59 -6.72 6.29
CA GLY A 75 2.28 -8.02 6.14
C GLY A 75 2.67 -8.38 4.70
N LEU A 76 2.16 -7.68 3.69
CA LEU A 76 2.54 -7.88 2.28
C LEU A 76 3.82 -7.10 1.96
N ALA A 77 4.95 -7.53 2.50
CA ALA A 77 6.23 -6.83 2.37
C ALA A 77 6.70 -6.61 0.92
N GLY A 78 6.25 -7.44 -0.03
CA GLY A 78 6.57 -7.28 -1.45
C GLY A 78 5.69 -6.28 -2.19
N LEU A 79 4.57 -5.86 -1.61
CA LEU A 79 3.57 -5.02 -2.26
C LEU A 79 4.16 -3.62 -2.49
N ARG A 80 3.87 -3.06 -3.66
CA ARG A 80 4.33 -1.73 -4.07
C ARG A 80 3.20 -0.85 -4.58
N LEU A 81 2.16 -1.47 -5.13
CA LEU A 81 0.99 -0.78 -5.66
C LEU A 81 -0.27 -1.54 -5.25
N LEU A 82 -1.20 -0.82 -4.63
CA LEU A 82 -2.55 -1.27 -4.36
C LEU A 82 -3.53 -0.27 -4.96
N SER A 83 -4.30 -0.70 -5.95
CA SER A 83 -5.49 0.03 -6.40
C SER A 83 -6.72 -0.58 -5.75
N TYR A 84 -7.54 0.25 -5.11
CA TYR A 84 -8.78 -0.16 -4.46
C TYR A 84 -9.96 0.77 -4.81
N ASP A 85 -9.79 1.59 -5.84
CA ASP A 85 -10.75 2.61 -6.21
C ASP A 85 -12.13 2.04 -6.56
N HIS A 86 -13.17 2.88 -6.59
CA HIS A 86 -14.55 2.46 -6.87
C HIS A 86 -15.01 1.24 -6.04
N ASN A 87 -14.59 1.17 -4.78
CA ASN A 87 -15.09 0.24 -3.78
C ASN A 87 -15.80 1.03 -2.66
N PRO A 88 -16.83 0.46 -2.00
CA PRO A 88 -17.54 1.12 -0.91
C PRO A 88 -16.73 1.11 0.41
N VAL A 89 -15.43 1.41 0.34
CA VAL A 89 -14.52 1.41 1.48
C VAL A 89 -14.85 2.59 2.39
N ARG A 90 -14.95 2.34 3.69
CA ARG A 90 -15.14 3.43 4.66
C ARG A 90 -13.85 4.05 5.15
N GLN A 91 -12.76 3.29 5.09
CA GLN A 91 -11.44 3.69 5.57
C GLN A 91 -10.40 3.22 4.58
N PRO A 92 -9.33 4.01 4.37
CA PRO A 92 -8.22 3.59 3.53
C PRO A 92 -7.59 2.31 4.09
N PRO A 93 -7.14 1.39 3.22
CA PRO A 93 -6.48 0.17 3.65
C PRO A 93 -5.15 0.48 4.35
N ARG A 94 -4.88 -0.22 5.46
CA ARG A 94 -3.57 -0.14 6.13
C ARG A 94 -2.55 -0.93 5.31
N VAL A 95 -1.53 -0.24 4.83
CA VAL A 95 -0.42 -0.80 4.06
C VAL A 95 0.91 -0.37 4.66
N ALA A 96 1.99 -1.03 4.26
CA ALA A 96 3.33 -0.58 4.61
C ALA A 96 3.68 0.75 3.92
N ASP A 97 4.58 1.54 4.52
CA ASP A 97 5.01 2.86 4.05
C ASP A 97 5.49 2.91 2.59
N ALA A 98 6.04 1.81 2.08
CA ALA A 98 6.55 1.71 0.72
C ALA A 98 5.46 1.45 -0.35
N VAL A 99 4.21 1.23 0.06
CA VAL A 99 3.12 0.87 -0.84
C VAL A 99 2.42 2.14 -1.33
N ARG A 100 2.39 2.31 -2.65
CA ARG A 100 1.55 3.33 -3.28
C ARG A 100 0.08 2.87 -3.27
N LEU A 101 -0.77 3.65 -2.61
CA LEU A 101 -2.22 3.51 -2.65
C LEU A 101 -2.80 4.31 -3.81
N VAL A 102 -3.80 3.75 -4.50
CA VAL A 102 -4.54 4.44 -5.57
C VAL A 102 -6.05 4.20 -5.37
N GLY A 103 -6.79 5.28 -5.12
CA GLY A 103 -8.25 5.32 -5.04
C GLY A 103 -8.76 6.54 -4.27
N ASP A 104 -10.09 6.70 -4.19
CA ASP A 104 -10.71 7.77 -3.39
C ASP A 104 -10.18 7.76 -1.94
N GLY A 105 -9.69 8.92 -1.48
CA GLY A 105 -9.01 9.10 -0.18
C GLY A 105 -7.53 8.71 -0.13
N ALA A 106 -6.96 8.11 -1.18
CA ALA A 106 -5.51 7.83 -1.24
C ALA A 106 -4.69 9.10 -1.39
N GLN A 107 -5.21 10.11 -2.09
CA GLN A 107 -4.54 11.40 -2.27
C GLN A 107 -4.45 12.17 -0.95
N GLU A 108 -5.57 12.32 -0.23
CA GLU A 108 -5.59 12.95 1.11
C GLU A 108 -4.69 12.20 2.11
N PHE A 109 -4.64 10.87 2.05
CA PHE A 109 -3.77 10.08 2.93
C PHE A 109 -2.27 10.27 2.60
N MET A 110 -1.93 10.35 1.32
CA MET A 110 -0.55 10.60 0.89
C MET A 110 -0.12 12.04 1.23
N GLU A 111 -1.00 13.02 1.03
CA GLU A 111 -0.78 14.43 1.41
C GLU A 111 -0.61 14.56 2.93
N ALA A 112 -1.49 13.96 3.75
CA ALA A 112 -1.36 13.98 5.20
C ALA A 112 -0.09 13.28 5.71
N ARG A 113 0.38 12.24 5.01
CA ARG A 113 1.65 11.57 5.30
C ARG A 113 2.85 12.45 4.95
N GLU A 114 2.80 13.12 3.80
CA GLU A 114 3.85 14.04 3.35
C GLU A 114 3.95 15.27 4.27
N GLU A 115 2.82 15.84 4.69
CA GLU A 115 2.77 16.95 5.65
C GLU A 115 3.40 16.56 6.99
N ARG A 116 3.09 15.36 7.51
CA ARG A 116 3.74 14.86 8.74
C ARG A 116 5.24 14.69 8.59
N LEU A 117 5.69 14.17 7.45
CA LEU A 117 7.12 13.99 7.19
C LEU A 117 7.85 15.33 7.06
N GLN A 118 7.24 16.31 6.40
CA GLN A 118 7.78 17.67 6.28
C GLN A 118 7.80 18.39 7.63
N GLY A 119 6.79 18.18 8.49
CA GLY A 119 6.77 18.71 9.85
C GLY A 119 7.93 18.19 10.70
N LEU A 120 8.20 16.88 10.64
CA LEU A 120 9.33 16.28 11.34
C LEU A 120 10.67 16.81 10.82
N GLN A 121 10.85 16.94 9.50
CA GLN A 121 12.07 17.50 8.91
C GLN A 121 12.30 18.96 9.29
N ARG A 122 11.25 19.77 9.41
CA ARG A 122 11.37 21.16 9.86
C ARG A 122 11.78 21.24 11.33
N GLN A 123 11.20 20.39 12.17
CA GLN A 123 11.51 20.35 13.58
C GLN A 123 12.96 19.91 13.84
N GLU A 124 13.48 18.93 13.10
CA GLU A 124 14.90 18.52 13.17
C GLU A 124 15.84 19.66 12.75
N VAL A 125 15.50 20.43 11.71
CA VAL A 125 16.33 21.58 11.27
C VAL A 125 16.30 22.71 12.29
N GLU A 126 15.14 23.01 12.89
CA GLU A 126 15.03 24.02 13.96
C GLU A 126 15.81 23.61 15.22
N GLU A 127 15.77 22.33 15.60
CA GLU A 127 16.56 21.80 16.73
C GLU A 127 18.08 21.89 16.48
N ASP A 128 18.54 21.59 15.25
CA ASP A 128 19.96 21.71 14.87
C ASP A 128 20.42 23.20 14.84
N GLU A 129 19.58 24.13 14.36
CA GLU A 129 19.90 25.57 14.32
C GLU A 129 19.94 26.20 15.73
N GLU A 130 19.07 25.76 16.65
CA GLU A 130 19.11 26.20 18.05
C GLU A 130 20.35 25.68 18.80
N GLU A 131 20.82 24.46 18.50
CA GLU A 131 22.05 23.90 19.07
C GLU A 131 23.31 24.63 18.57
N GLU A 132 23.40 24.99 17.28
CA GLU A 132 24.52 25.77 16.73
C GLU A 132 24.53 27.24 17.23
N GLY A 133 23.36 27.84 17.46
CA GLY A 133 23.24 29.22 17.96
C GLY A 133 23.62 29.40 19.43
N ALA A 134 23.49 28.36 20.25
CA ALA A 134 23.78 28.43 21.69
C ALA A 134 25.27 28.33 22.06
N GLY A 135 26.16 28.04 21.09
CA GLY A 135 27.60 27.82 21.30
C GLY A 135 28.49 29.08 21.32
N ALA A 136 27.96 30.27 21.05
CA ALA A 136 28.79 31.48 20.97
C ALA A 136 29.15 32.04 22.37
N PRO A 137 30.44 32.07 22.77
CA PRO A 137 30.83 32.62 24.07
C PRO A 137 30.54 34.13 24.12
N PRO A 138 30.12 34.68 25.28
CA PRO A 138 29.79 36.09 25.40
C PRO A 138 31.03 36.95 25.11
N ALA A 139 30.89 37.85 24.13
CA ALA A 139 31.91 38.83 23.81
C ALA A 139 32.11 39.76 25.02
N VAL A 140 33.27 39.64 25.67
CA VAL A 140 33.72 40.54 26.73
C VAL A 140 33.89 41.95 26.17
N PRO A 141 33.15 42.96 26.65
CA PRO A 141 33.36 44.33 26.22
C PRO A 141 34.60 44.88 26.92
N GLY A 142 35.62 45.22 26.14
CA GLY A 142 36.79 45.95 26.61
C GLY A 142 36.54 47.45 26.56
N GLY A 143 36.79 48.15 27.68
CA GLY A 143 36.73 49.61 27.79
C GLY A 143 36.59 50.08 29.22
#